data_AF-A0A2E0V3M2-F1
#
_entry.id   AF-A0A2E0V3M2-F1
#
_cell.length_a   1.000
_cell.length_b   1.000
_cell.length_c   1.000
_cell.angle_alpha   90.00
_cell.angle_beta   90.00
_cell.angle_gamma   90.00
#
_symmetry.space_group_name_H-M   'P 1'
#
loop_
_entity.id
_entity.type
_entity.pdbx_description
1 polymer ?
#
loop_
_entity_poly.entity_id
_entity_poly.type
_entity_poly.pdbx_seq_one_letter_code
_entity_poly.pdbx_strand_id
1 'polypeptide(L)'
;YNEHDEQDVTKKDRDEFQEFLGKLEEHERAVLEANRYFYHINLTNEGGLVMPVVLKVEYEDGEVRVMRLPAELWKRESKEVSKLLVSKKKVVSIELDPNLEIADADRTNNDWPAKPEELTFTLEKEEKKNLMQQLREEREKKEEEQD
;
A
#
# COMPACT_ATOMS: atom_id res chain seq x y z
N TYR A 1 1.41 -16.96 36.15
CA TYR A 1 0.29 -16.36 35.40
C TYR A 1 0.92 -15.73 34.16
N ASN A 2 0.84 -16.26 32.95
CA ASN A 2 -0.20 -17.06 32.29
C ASN A 2 0.41 -18.24 31.52
N GLU A 3 -0.12 -19.45 31.68
CA GLU A 3 0.34 -20.66 30.95
C GLU A 3 -0.41 -20.89 29.64
N HIS A 4 -1.41 -20.05 29.32
CA HIS A 4 -2.17 -20.13 28.09
C HIS A 4 -2.36 -18.76 27.46
N ASP A 5 -2.02 -18.66 26.18
CA ASP A 5 -2.28 -17.50 25.31
C ASP A 5 -3.74 -17.57 24.83
N GLU A 6 -4.34 -16.42 24.52
CA GLU A 6 -5.73 -16.35 24.01
C GLU A 6 -5.88 -17.08 22.65
N GLN A 7 -4.78 -17.42 22.00
CA GLN A 7 -4.71 -18.10 20.70
C GLN A 7 -4.37 -19.60 20.80
N ASP A 8 -4.32 -20.18 22.00
CA ASP A 8 -4.03 -21.60 22.16
C ASP A 8 -5.16 -22.50 21.61
N VAL A 9 -4.78 -23.50 20.82
CA VAL A 9 -5.73 -24.46 20.21
C VAL A 9 -6.37 -25.33 21.29
N THR A 10 -7.67 -25.17 21.48
CA THR A 10 -8.45 -25.96 22.43
C THR A 10 -8.84 -27.32 21.85
N LYS A 11 -9.31 -28.24 22.70
CA LYS A 11 -9.84 -29.54 22.24
C LYS A 11 -11.08 -29.37 21.35
N LYS A 12 -11.91 -28.37 21.63
CA LYS A 12 -13.10 -28.06 20.84
C LYS A 12 -12.73 -27.65 19.41
N ASP A 13 -11.71 -26.81 19.26
CA ASP A 13 -11.25 -26.36 17.94
C ASP A 13 -10.77 -27.54 17.07
N ARG A 14 -10.16 -28.55 17.70
CA ARG A 14 -9.75 -29.78 17.00
C ARG A 14 -10.95 -30.60 16.54
N ASP A 15 -11.95 -30.76 17.40
CA ASP A 15 -13.17 -31.51 17.08
C ASP A 15 -13.96 -30.81 15.96
N GLU A 16 -14.09 -29.48 16.02
CA GLU A 16 -14.73 -28.67 14.99
C GLU A 16 -13.99 -28.73 13.64
N PHE A 17 -12.66 -28.74 13.66
CA PHE A 17 -11.86 -28.90 12.45
C PHE A 17 -12.05 -30.27 11.79
N GLN A 18 -12.17 -31.34 12.58
CA GLN A 18 -12.46 -32.68 12.04
C GLN A 18 -13.86 -32.77 11.43
N GLU A 19 -14.87 -32.16 12.07
CA GLU A 19 -16.22 -32.07 11.49
C GLU A 19 -16.23 -31.26 10.19
N PHE A 20 -15.47 -30.17 10.13
CA PHE A 20 -15.32 -29.37 8.92
C PHE A 20 -14.73 -30.22 7.79
N LEU A 21 -13.60 -30.90 8.01
CA LEU A 21 -12.99 -31.79 7.01
C LEU A 21 -13.97 -32.89 6.53
N GLY A 22 -14.81 -33.40 7.42
CA GLY A 22 -15.84 -34.39 7.10
C GLY A 22 -16.92 -33.87 6.13
N LYS A 23 -17.19 -32.57 6.13
CA LYS A 23 -18.20 -31.92 5.26
C LYS A 23 -17.67 -31.58 3.86
N LEU A 24 -16.35 -31.47 3.68
CA LEU A 24 -15.74 -31.09 2.40
C LEU A 24 -15.80 -32.22 1.37
N GLU A 25 -16.16 -31.87 0.14
CA GLU A 25 -16.05 -32.76 -1.02
C GLU A 25 -14.59 -32.96 -1.45
N GLU A 26 -14.31 -34.00 -2.23
CA GLU A 26 -12.95 -34.40 -2.63
C GLU A 26 -12.20 -33.27 -3.37
N HIS A 27 -12.92 -32.45 -4.13
CA HIS A 27 -12.35 -31.31 -4.85
C HIS A 27 -12.01 -30.13 -3.91
N GLU A 28 -12.77 -29.92 -2.84
CA GLU A 28 -12.52 -28.85 -1.85
C GLU A 28 -11.33 -29.22 -0.97
N ARG A 29 -11.19 -30.50 -0.61
CA ARG A 29 -10.03 -31.01 0.13
C ARG A 29 -8.73 -30.81 -0.64
N ALA A 30 -8.74 -31.06 -1.95
CA ALA A 30 -7.57 -30.85 -2.80
C ALA A 30 -7.13 -29.37 -2.86
N VAL A 31 -8.08 -28.43 -2.79
CA VAL A 31 -7.76 -26.99 -2.74
C VAL A 31 -7.15 -26.61 -1.39
N LEU A 32 -7.67 -27.18 -0.28
CA LEU A 32 -7.16 -26.95 1.06
C LEU A 32 -5.73 -27.50 1.22
N GLU A 33 -5.47 -28.71 0.75
CA GLU A 33 -4.15 -29.36 0.80
C GLU A 33 -3.10 -28.63 -0.05
N ALA A 34 -3.52 -27.92 -1.10
CA ALA A 34 -2.62 -27.19 -1.97
C ALA A 34 -1.92 -25.98 -1.30
N ASN A 35 -2.31 -25.64 -0.05
CA ASN A 35 -1.74 -24.59 0.80
C ASN A 35 -1.40 -23.30 0.03
N ARG A 36 -2.39 -22.74 -0.65
CA ARG A 36 -2.24 -21.54 -1.49
C ARG A 36 -2.72 -20.31 -0.74
N TYR A 37 -2.09 -19.18 -1.05
CA TYR A 37 -2.53 -17.86 -0.63
C TYR A 37 -3.55 -17.31 -1.61
N PHE A 38 -4.63 -16.77 -1.05
CA PHE A 38 -5.70 -16.13 -1.79
C PHE A 38 -5.71 -14.65 -1.44
N TYR A 39 -5.53 -13.80 -2.44
CA TYR A 39 -5.55 -12.35 -2.30
C TYR A 39 -6.72 -11.78 -3.10
N HIS A 40 -7.52 -10.95 -2.45
CA HIS A 40 -8.61 -10.23 -3.09
C HIS A 40 -8.19 -8.78 -3.28
N ILE A 41 -7.94 -8.40 -4.52
CA ILE A 41 -7.48 -7.06 -4.89
C ILE A 41 -8.69 -6.28 -5.35
N ASN A 42 -9.08 -5.25 -4.60
CA ASN A 42 -10.17 -4.35 -4.97
C ASN A 42 -9.56 -3.07 -5.54
N LEU A 43 -9.98 -2.71 -6.74
CA LEU A 43 -9.52 -1.54 -7.47
C LEU A 43 -10.71 -0.61 -7.68
N THR A 44 -10.53 0.65 -7.29
CA THR A 44 -11.54 1.69 -7.44
C THR A 44 -11.09 2.70 -8.49
N ASN A 45 -11.98 3.05 -9.40
CA ASN A 45 -11.76 4.08 -10.40
C ASN A 45 -12.46 5.38 -9.97
N GLU A 46 -11.68 6.33 -9.47
CA GLU A 46 -12.18 7.64 -9.05
C GLU A 46 -12.32 8.63 -10.21
N GLY A 47 -11.50 8.48 -11.26
CA GLY A 47 -11.46 9.38 -12.41
C GLY A 47 -12.58 9.17 -13.45
N GLY A 48 -13.33 8.07 -13.35
CA GLY A 48 -14.47 7.78 -14.22
C GLY A 48 -14.12 7.37 -15.66
N LEU A 49 -12.83 7.29 -16.00
CA LEU A 49 -12.35 6.81 -17.29
C LEU A 49 -11.88 5.37 -17.18
N VAL A 50 -12.44 4.47 -18.00
CA VAL A 50 -11.99 3.06 -18.02
C VAL A 50 -10.57 2.96 -18.56
N MET A 51 -9.67 2.33 -17.79
CA MET A 51 -8.26 2.21 -18.14
C MET A 51 -7.75 0.78 -17.98
N PRO A 52 -6.77 0.33 -18.80
CA PRO A 52 -6.05 -0.89 -18.50
C PRO A 52 -5.28 -0.72 -17.19
N VAL A 53 -5.22 -1.76 -16.37
CA VAL A 53 -4.57 -1.73 -15.04
C VAL A 53 -3.32 -2.59 -15.12
N VAL A 54 -2.17 -2.02 -14.77
CA VAL A 54 -0.91 -2.77 -14.66
C VAL A 54 -0.60 -2.96 -13.18
N LEU A 55 -0.55 -4.20 -12.72
CA LEU A 55 -0.21 -4.53 -11.34
C LEU A 55 1.17 -5.20 -11.30
N LYS A 56 2.01 -4.75 -10.39
CA LYS A 56 3.27 -5.41 -10.05
C LYS A 56 3.13 -6.03 -8.68
N VAL A 57 3.33 -7.34 -8.62
CA VAL A 57 3.23 -8.13 -7.40
C VAL A 57 4.63 -8.58 -7.02
N GLU A 58 5.06 -8.26 -5.81
CA GLU A 58 6.32 -8.70 -5.23
C GLU A 58 6.06 -9.78 -4.18
N TYR A 59 6.76 -10.90 -4.31
CA TYR A 59 6.66 -12.04 -3.41
C TYR A 59 7.76 -12.04 -2.34
N GLU A 60 7.56 -12.81 -1.27
CA GLU A 60 8.49 -12.90 -0.14
C GLU A 60 9.89 -13.44 -0.52
N ASP A 61 10.00 -14.16 -1.63
CA ASP A 61 11.26 -14.65 -2.17
C ASP A 61 11.98 -13.66 -3.10
N GLY A 62 11.42 -12.46 -3.30
CA GLY A 62 11.94 -11.42 -4.19
C GLY A 62 11.58 -11.61 -5.66
N GLU A 63 10.76 -12.62 -6.02
CA GLU A 63 10.23 -12.72 -7.38
C GLU A 63 9.22 -11.59 -7.62
N VAL A 64 9.32 -10.95 -8.78
CA VAL A 64 8.41 -9.88 -9.22
C VAL A 64 7.59 -10.38 -10.40
N ARG A 65 6.27 -10.24 -10.30
CA ARG A 65 5.34 -10.57 -11.37
C ARG A 65 4.55 -9.35 -11.80
N VAL A 66 4.63 -9.02 -13.08
CA VAL A 66 3.83 -7.95 -13.70
C VAL A 66 2.61 -8.57 -14.37
N MET A 67 1.42 -8.10 -14.01
CA MET A 67 0.14 -8.50 -14.56
C MET A 67 -0.53 -7.32 -15.24
N ARG A 68 -0.79 -7.44 -16.54
CA ARG A 68 -1.59 -6.47 -17.28
C ARG A 68 -3.03 -6.94 -17.36
N LEU A 69 -3.92 -6.13 -16.82
CA LEU A 69 -5.35 -6.37 -16.84
C LEU A 69 -6.00 -5.44 -17.89
N PRO A 70 -6.75 -5.99 -18.85
CA PRO A 70 -7.38 -5.18 -19.89
C PRO A 70 -8.50 -4.32 -19.31
N ALA A 71 -8.86 -3.25 -20.01
CA ALA A 71 -9.96 -2.37 -19.63
C ALA A 71 -11.34 -3.06 -19.61
N GLU A 72 -11.46 -4.27 -20.19
CA GLU A 72 -12.68 -5.09 -20.12
C GLU A 72 -13.11 -5.44 -18.69
N LEU A 73 -12.17 -5.38 -17.73
CA LEU A 73 -12.48 -5.54 -16.31
C LEU A 73 -13.58 -4.61 -15.82
N TRP A 74 -13.67 -3.41 -16.38
CA TRP A 74 -14.65 -2.38 -16.01
C TRP A 74 -16.02 -2.55 -16.67
N LYS A 75 -16.21 -3.61 -17.48
CA LYS A 75 -17.46 -3.81 -18.23
C LYS A 75 -18.65 -4.12 -17.34
N ARG A 76 -18.43 -4.83 -16.24
CA ARG A 76 -19.50 -5.22 -15.30
C ARG A 76 -19.84 -4.10 -14.33
N GLU A 77 -18.82 -3.41 -13.84
CA GLU A 77 -18.92 -2.29 -12.92
C GLU A 77 -17.78 -1.33 -13.26
N SER A 78 -18.10 -0.06 -13.50
CA SER A 78 -17.12 0.93 -13.97
C SER A 78 -16.38 1.60 -12.83
N LYS A 79 -16.94 1.56 -11.61
CA LYS A 79 -16.37 2.20 -10.43
C LYS A 79 -15.45 1.29 -9.62
N GLU A 80 -15.79 0.03 -9.46
CA GLU A 80 -15.05 -0.90 -8.63
C GLU A 80 -14.93 -2.24 -9.35
N VAL A 81 -13.71 -2.76 -9.39
CA VAL A 81 -13.46 -4.12 -9.88
C VAL A 81 -12.64 -4.89 -8.86
N SER A 82 -12.99 -6.16 -8.70
CA SER A 82 -12.24 -7.06 -7.84
C SER A 82 -11.54 -8.16 -8.63
N LYS A 83 -10.29 -8.43 -8.26
CA LYS A 83 -9.46 -9.47 -8.87
C LYS A 83 -8.96 -10.43 -7.80
N LEU A 84 -9.28 -11.71 -7.99
CA LEU A 84 -8.70 -12.78 -7.19
C LEU A 84 -7.31 -13.15 -7.74
N LEU A 85 -6.31 -13.09 -6.87
CA LEU A 85 -4.95 -13.57 -7.14
C LEU A 85 -4.69 -14.81 -6.27
N VAL A 86 -4.47 -15.94 -6.93
CA VAL A 86 -4.11 -17.19 -6.26
C VAL A 86 -2.62 -17.42 -6.46
N SER A 87 -1.88 -17.51 -5.37
CA SER A 87 -0.42 -17.70 -5.38
C SER A 87 -0.02 -18.83 -4.44
N LYS A 88 1.06 -19.55 -4.77
CA LYS A 88 1.71 -20.47 -3.81
C LYS A 88 2.62 -19.73 -2.84
N LYS A 89 2.99 -18.50 -3.18
CA LYS A 89 3.93 -17.65 -2.44
C LYS A 89 3.19 -16.49 -1.81
N LYS A 90 3.65 -16.07 -0.63
CA LYS A 90 3.12 -14.91 0.06
C LYS A 90 3.50 -13.63 -0.69
N VAL A 91 2.52 -12.78 -0.93
CA VAL A 91 2.71 -11.44 -1.52
C VAL A 91 3.11 -10.47 -0.42
N VAL A 92 4.17 -9.69 -0.69
CA VAL A 92 4.69 -8.66 0.22
C VAL A 92 4.18 -7.29 -0.19
N SER A 93 4.20 -6.98 -1.48
CA SER A 93 3.76 -5.69 -1.99
C SER A 93 3.03 -5.84 -3.33
N ILE A 94 2.05 -4.95 -3.53
CA ILE A 94 1.34 -4.77 -4.79
C ILE A 94 1.41 -3.30 -5.13
N GLU A 95 1.93 -2.99 -6.32
CA GLU A 95 2.07 -1.64 -6.84
C GLU A 95 1.22 -1.51 -8.11
N LEU A 96 0.37 -0.48 -8.14
CA LEU A 96 -0.43 -0.11 -9.29
C LEU A 96 0.36 0.85 -10.19
N ASP A 97 0.45 0.49 -11.48
CA ASP A 97 1.16 1.22 -12.53
C ASP A 97 2.62 1.59 -12.19
N PRO A 98 3.52 0.59 -12.04
CA PRO A 98 4.94 0.84 -11.75
C PRO A 98 5.69 1.60 -12.87
N ASN A 99 5.16 1.56 -14.09
CA ASN A 99 5.80 2.14 -15.27
C ASN A 99 5.28 3.54 -15.61
N LEU A 100 4.26 4.03 -14.90
CA LEU A 100 3.63 5.32 -15.16
C LEU A 100 3.09 5.42 -16.59
N GLU A 101 2.47 4.34 -17.03
CA GLU A 101 1.79 4.28 -18.33
C GLU A 101 0.46 5.06 -18.28
N ILE A 102 -0.07 5.36 -17.08
CA ILE A 102 -1.38 5.95 -16.84
C ILE A 102 -1.22 7.34 -16.20
N ALA A 103 -2.00 8.31 -16.70
CA ALA A 103 -2.10 9.63 -16.10
C ALA A 103 -3.09 9.59 -14.92
N ASP A 104 -2.58 9.21 -13.75
CA ASP A 104 -3.35 9.17 -12.50
C ASP A 104 -3.34 10.52 -11.76
N ALA A 105 -4.40 10.79 -10.99
CA ALA A 105 -4.55 12.03 -10.23
C ALA A 105 -3.79 12.00 -8.89
N ASP A 106 -3.75 10.84 -8.25
CA ASP A 106 -3.04 10.60 -7.00
C ASP A 106 -2.21 9.33 -7.15
N ARG A 107 -0.93 9.39 -6.79
CA ARG A 107 0.00 8.25 -6.91
C ARG A 107 0.30 7.62 -5.55
N THR A 108 -0.12 8.27 -4.47
CA THR A 108 0.19 7.88 -3.09
C THR A 108 -0.62 6.68 -2.63
N ASN A 109 -1.76 6.45 -3.29
CA ASN A 109 -2.70 5.37 -3.04
C ASN A 109 -2.45 4.13 -3.92
N ASN A 110 -1.39 4.13 -4.73
CA ASN A 110 -1.10 3.05 -5.68
C ASN A 110 -0.28 1.90 -5.08
N ASP A 111 0.17 2.03 -3.84
CA ASP A 111 0.97 1.03 -3.14
C ASP A 111 0.18 0.31 -2.05
N TRP A 112 0.27 -1.01 -2.04
CA TRP A 112 -0.10 -1.85 -0.91
C TRP A 112 1.12 -2.64 -0.42
N PRO A 113 1.43 -2.64 0.89
CA PRO A 113 0.85 -1.76 1.92
C PRO A 113 1.16 -0.28 1.65
N ALA A 114 0.31 0.62 2.13
CA ALA A 114 0.46 2.05 1.92
C ALA A 114 1.82 2.54 2.46
N LYS A 115 2.59 3.21 1.60
CA LYS A 115 3.87 3.80 1.98
C LYS A 115 3.62 5.20 2.54
N PRO A 116 4.21 5.57 3.70
CA PRO A 116 4.11 6.93 4.19
C PRO A 116 4.85 7.87 3.24
N GLU A 117 4.19 8.95 2.82
CA GLU A 117 4.88 10.00 2.09
C GLU A 117 5.91 10.69 2.99
N GLU A 118 7.15 10.76 2.52
CA GLU A 118 8.15 11.63 3.12
C GLU A 118 7.81 13.08 2.74
N LEU A 119 6.93 13.72 3.51
CA LEU A 119 6.70 15.16 3.41
C LEU A 119 7.97 15.88 3.88
N THR A 120 8.88 16.17 2.95
CA THR A 120 10.04 17.01 3.20
C THR A 120 9.59 18.46 3.28
N PHE A 121 8.96 18.87 4.37
CA PHE A 121 8.83 20.30 4.66
C PHE A 121 10.15 20.76 5.28
N THR A 122 10.96 21.47 4.48
CA THR A 122 12.13 22.16 4.99
C THR A 122 11.63 23.34 5.82
N LEU A 123 11.74 23.26 7.15
CA LEU A 123 11.60 24.43 8.02
C LEU A 123 12.79 25.36 7.77
N GLU A 124 12.67 26.23 6.77
CA GLU A 124 13.58 27.36 6.65
C GLU A 124 13.29 28.31 7.81
N LYS A 125 14.12 28.21 8.85
CA LYS A 125 14.11 29.17 9.94
C LYS A 125 14.56 30.51 9.37
N GLU A 126 13.62 31.41 9.12
CA GLU A 126 13.95 32.81 8.89
C GLU A 126 14.73 33.32 10.12
N GLU A 127 16.03 33.55 9.95
CA GLU A 127 16.81 34.31 10.92
C GLU A 127 16.36 35.77 10.89
N LYS A 128 15.25 36.06 11.58
CA LYS A 128 14.89 37.44 11.87
C LYS A 128 16.01 38.03 12.72
N LYS A 129 16.80 38.93 12.12
CA LYS A 129 17.85 39.68 12.82
C LYS A 129 17.27 40.29 14.08
N ASN A 130 17.92 40.08 15.22
CA ASN A 130 17.50 40.67 16.49
C ASN A 130 17.62 42.20 16.43
N LEU A 131 16.81 42.91 17.23
CA LEU A 131 16.76 44.39 17.23
C LEU A 131 18.15 45.04 17.41
N MET A 132 19.04 44.43 18.20
CA MET A 132 20.42 44.90 18.36
C MET A 132 21.26 44.81 17.09
N GLN A 133 21.07 43.78 16.25
CA GLN A 133 21.75 43.63 14.97
C GLN A 133 21.22 44.64 13.95
N GLN A 134 19.91 44.87 13.92
CA GLN A 134 19.29 45.89 13.07
C GLN A 134 19.78 47.30 13.43
N LEU A 135 19.79 47.64 14.73
CA LEU A 135 20.27 48.93 15.21
C LEU A 135 21.77 49.14 14.98
N ARG A 136 22.57 48.07 14.96
CA ARG A 136 23.99 48.14 14.66
C ARG A 136 24.22 48.44 13.18
N GLU A 137 23.52 47.75 12.28
CA GLU A 137 23.59 48.02 10.84
C GLU A 137 23.10 49.43 10.48
N GLU A 138 22.06 49.93 11.16
CA GLU A 138 21.59 51.31 10.98
C GLU A 138 22.61 52.36 11.45
N ARG A 139 23.41 52.06 12.48
CA ARG A 139 24.49 52.95 12.94
C ARG A 139 25.67 52.94 11.98
N GLU A 140 26.10 51.75 11.55
CA GLU A 140 27.20 51.59 10.60
C GLU A 140 26.88 52.28 9.26
N LYS A 141 25.63 52.19 8.75
CA LYS A 141 25.22 52.94 7.54
C LYS A 141 25.20 54.46 7.71
N LYS A 142 24.84 54.96 8.88
CA LYS A 142 24.82 56.42 9.15
C LYS A 142 26.22 57.00 9.28
N GLU A 143 27.17 56.21 9.74
CA GLU A 143 28.58 56.58 9.79
C GLU A 143 29.19 56.61 8.38
N GLU A 144 28.84 55.65 7.50
CA GLU A 144 29.27 55.65 6.09
C GLU A 144 28.66 56.80 5.24
N GLU A 145 27.46 57.29 5.57
CA GLU A 145 26.85 58.45 4.90
C GLU A 145 27.37 59.81 5.39
N GLN A 146 28.15 59.84 6.49
CA GLN A 146 28.72 61.05 7.08
C GLN A 146 30.17 61.34 6.68
N ASP A 147 30.82 60.42 5.97
CA ASP A 147 32.12 60.60 5.29
C ASP A 147 31.93 60.96 3.80
#